data_AF-A0A918UM14-F1
#
_entry.id   AF-A0A918UM14-F1
#
_cell.length_a   1.000
_cell.length_b   1.000
_cell.length_c   1.000
_cell.angle_alpha   90.00
_cell.angle_beta   90.00
_cell.angle_gamma   90.00
#
_symmetry.space_group_name_H-M   'P 1'
#
loop_
_entity.id
_entity.type
_entity.pdbx_description
1 polymer ?
#
loop_
_entity_poly.entity_id
_entity_poly.type
_entity_poly.pdbx_seq_one_letter_code
_entity_poly.pdbx_strand_id
1 'polypeptide(L)'
;MAKWVKSLIRISTFEVETLQKTLAEVVTRRTHVEMKIATLDAEFELETVRAREDYSLSIHMPAYKKGWDARRVQVVGDLNLIAHEELGIRDQLTEAFEELKKFEHVSEVTKLNRQRQELARENAAMDEAALRMSYSRA
;
A
#
# COMPACT_ATOMS: atom_id res chain seq x y z
N MET A 1 -27.96 -6.37 7.41
CA MET A 1 -26.52 -6.67 7.41
C MET A 1 -26.10 -7.01 8.83
N ALA A 2 -25.35 -8.09 9.04
CA ALA A 2 -24.95 -8.48 10.39
C ALA A 2 -23.94 -7.47 10.96
N LYS A 3 -24.11 -7.08 12.24
CA LYS A 3 -23.29 -6.05 12.92
C LYS A 3 -21.80 -6.38 12.91
N TRP A 4 -21.45 -7.66 12.95
CA TRP A 4 -20.07 -8.14 12.94
C TRP A 4 -19.37 -7.88 11.60
N VAL A 5 -20.04 -8.08 10.44
CA VAL A 5 -19.45 -7.84 9.11
C VAL A 5 -19.06 -6.37 8.93
N LYS A 6 -19.93 -5.43 9.34
CA LYS A 6 -19.62 -4.00 9.33
C LYS A 6 -18.39 -3.67 10.18
N SER A 7 -18.25 -4.34 11.32
CA SER A 7 -17.10 -4.12 12.20
C SER A 7 -15.81 -4.63 11.58
N LEU A 8 -15.83 -5.81 10.93
CA LEU A 8 -14.66 -6.37 10.26
C LEU A 8 -14.21 -5.51 9.07
N ILE A 9 -15.15 -5.06 8.23
CA ILE A 9 -14.83 -4.13 7.13
C ILE A 9 -14.16 -2.88 7.69
N ARG A 10 -14.72 -2.28 8.75
CA ARG A 10 -14.13 -1.07 9.35
C ARG A 10 -12.70 -1.30 9.88
N ILE A 11 -12.47 -2.42 10.56
CA ILE A 11 -11.14 -2.75 11.10
C ILE A 11 -10.14 -2.95 9.95
N SER A 12 -10.52 -3.72 8.94
CA SER A 12 -9.67 -4.00 7.78
C SER A 12 -9.41 -2.74 6.92
N THR A 13 -10.39 -1.83 6.79
CA THR A 13 -10.17 -0.52 6.18
C THR A 13 -9.13 0.29 6.94
N PHE A 14 -9.23 0.33 8.28
CA PHE A 14 -8.27 1.07 9.11
C PHE A 14 -6.85 0.48 9.00
N GLU A 15 -6.73 -0.84 8.90
CA GLU A 15 -5.46 -1.52 8.68
C GLU A 15 -4.83 -1.13 7.33
N VAL A 16 -5.61 -1.17 6.24
CA VAL A 16 -5.18 -0.69 4.92
C VAL A 16 -4.72 0.76 4.97
N GLU A 17 -5.50 1.65 5.59
CA GLU A 17 -5.13 3.07 5.73
C GLU A 17 -3.84 3.26 6.54
N THR A 18 -3.63 2.43 7.55
CA THR A 18 -2.41 2.46 8.37
C THR A 18 -1.21 2.04 7.53
N LEU A 19 -1.30 0.92 6.83
CA LEU A 19 -0.24 0.43 5.95
C LEU A 19 0.08 1.40 4.81
N GLN A 20 -0.93 2.08 4.24
CA GLN A 20 -0.72 3.13 3.24
C GLN A 20 0.09 4.31 3.79
N LYS A 21 -0.20 4.76 5.02
CA LYS A 21 0.57 5.84 5.66
C LYS A 21 2.00 5.39 5.91
N THR A 22 2.19 4.20 6.46
CA THR A 22 3.53 3.64 6.69
C THR A 22 4.30 3.51 5.36
N LEU A 23 3.66 3.03 4.29
CA LEU A 23 4.28 2.97 2.96
C LEU A 23 4.72 4.36 2.47
N ALA A 24 3.88 5.39 2.64
CA ALA A 24 4.21 6.76 2.25
C ALA A 24 5.42 7.30 3.03
N GLU A 25 5.52 7.00 4.33
CA GLU A 25 6.67 7.36 5.17
C GLU A 25 7.94 6.66 4.69
N VAL A 26 7.89 5.37 4.36
CA VAL A 26 9.04 4.61 3.85
C VAL A 26 9.49 5.12 2.49
N VAL A 27 8.56 5.39 1.58
CA VAL A 27 8.86 5.99 0.27
C VAL A 27 9.53 7.34 0.44
N THR A 28 9.05 8.18 1.37
CA THR A 28 9.68 9.48 1.67
C THR A 28 11.10 9.32 2.22
N ARG A 29 11.34 8.33 3.09
CA ARG A 29 12.70 8.01 3.55
C ARG A 29 13.59 7.56 2.39
N ARG A 30 13.07 6.72 1.49
CA ARG A 30 13.81 6.23 0.32
C ARG A 30 14.24 7.39 -0.58
N THR A 31 13.32 8.30 -0.91
CA THR A 31 13.64 9.45 -1.76
C THR A 31 14.68 10.37 -1.13
N HIS A 32 14.65 10.58 0.20
CA HIS A 32 15.70 11.32 0.89
C HIS A 32 17.08 10.65 0.78
N VAL A 33 17.15 9.32 0.86
CA VAL A 33 18.40 8.57 0.71
C VAL A 33 18.90 8.62 -0.74
N GLU A 34 18.01 8.48 -1.73
CA GLU A 34 18.33 8.65 -3.15
C GLU A 34 18.91 10.06 -3.42
N MET A 35 18.29 11.11 -2.86
CA MET A 35 18.79 12.48 -2.93
C MET A 35 20.18 12.60 -2.31
N LYS A 36 20.42 11.97 -1.15
CA LYS A 36 21.74 11.98 -0.50
C LYS A 36 22.83 11.35 -1.36
N ILE A 37 22.52 10.26 -2.08
CA ILE A 37 23.46 9.65 -3.04
C ILE A 37 23.75 10.62 -4.17
N ALA A 38 22.72 11.22 -4.77
CA ALA A 38 22.88 12.18 -5.85
C ALA A 38 23.72 13.40 -5.42
N THR A 39 23.52 13.90 -4.20
CA THR A 39 24.34 14.98 -3.64
C THR A 39 25.79 14.55 -3.46
N LEU A 40 26.06 13.36 -2.89
CA LEU A 40 27.43 12.85 -2.73
C LEU A 40 28.14 12.68 -4.08
N ASP A 41 27.44 12.19 -5.10
CA ASP A 41 27.98 12.00 -6.43
C ASP A 41 28.29 13.37 -7.08
N ALA A 42 27.41 14.37 -6.92
CA ALA A 42 27.65 15.73 -7.40
C ALA A 42 28.82 16.43 -6.70
N GLU A 43 28.96 16.25 -5.37
CA GLU A 43 30.09 16.76 -4.60
C GLU A 43 31.43 16.18 -5.10
N PHE A 44 31.45 14.87 -5.39
CA PHE A 44 32.64 14.19 -5.90
C PHE A 44 33.03 14.69 -7.30
N GLU A 45 32.07 14.89 -8.19
CA GLU A 45 32.34 15.46 -9.51
C GLU A 45 32.90 16.89 -9.40
N LEU A 46 32.33 17.73 -8.53
CA LEU A 46 32.82 19.08 -8.30
C LEU A 46 34.27 19.08 -7.78
N GLU A 47 34.58 18.21 -6.82
CA GLU A 47 35.94 18.08 -6.29
C GLU A 47 36.91 17.57 -7.35
N THR A 48 36.47 16.65 -8.21
CA THR A 48 37.25 16.14 -9.33
C THR A 48 37.60 17.25 -10.33
N VAL A 49 36.65 18.14 -10.65
CA VAL A 49 36.89 19.29 -11.52
C VAL A 49 37.92 20.23 -10.90
N ARG A 50 37.76 20.58 -9.61
CA ARG A 50 38.71 21.45 -8.88
C ARG A 50 40.12 20.87 -8.83
N ALA A 51 40.23 19.58 -8.55
CA ALA A 51 41.51 18.88 -8.48
C ALA A 51 42.24 18.78 -9.83
N ARG A 52 41.56 19.03 -10.97
CA ARG A 52 42.21 19.16 -12.29
C ARG A 52 42.85 20.53 -12.50
N GLU A 53 42.31 21.56 -11.86
CA GLU A 53 42.76 22.95 -11.98
C GLU A 53 43.83 23.31 -10.94
N ASP A 54 43.87 22.60 -9.81
CA ASP A 54 44.83 22.80 -8.73
C ASP A 54 45.67 21.53 -8.46
N TYR A 55 46.98 21.64 -8.71
CA TYR A 55 47.95 20.56 -8.48
C TYR A 55 47.98 20.09 -7.01
N SER A 56 47.82 21.00 -6.05
CA SER A 56 47.80 20.68 -4.62
C SER A 56 46.60 19.79 -4.28
N LEU A 57 45.41 20.13 -4.79
CA LEU A 57 44.20 19.32 -4.62
C LEU A 57 44.31 17.97 -5.33
N SER A 58 44.95 17.94 -6.51
CA SER A 58 45.19 16.71 -7.28
C SER A 58 45.93 15.64 -6.47
N ILE A 59 46.92 16.03 -5.67
CA ILE A 59 47.70 15.12 -4.81
C ILE A 59 46.79 14.45 -3.76
N HIS A 60 45.79 15.16 -3.25
CA HIS A 60 44.88 14.67 -2.21
C HIS A 60 43.67 13.91 -2.76
N MET A 61 43.42 13.99 -4.06
CA MET A 61 42.25 13.39 -4.72
C MET A 61 42.07 11.89 -4.47
N PRO A 62 43.12 11.04 -4.45
CA PRO A 62 42.95 9.60 -4.15
C PRO A 62 42.39 9.34 -2.75
N ALA A 63 42.80 10.12 -1.75
CA ALA A 63 42.31 10.00 -0.39
C ALA A 63 40.86 10.46 -0.29
N TYR A 64 40.51 11.58 -0.95
CA TYR A 64 39.14 12.06 -1.04
C TYR A 64 38.22 11.01 -1.67
N LYS A 65 38.62 10.45 -2.82
CA LYS A 65 37.88 9.38 -3.51
C LYS A 65 37.60 8.20 -2.59
N LYS A 66 38.60 7.74 -1.83
CA LYS A 66 38.41 6.64 -0.88
C LYS A 66 37.36 6.98 0.20
N GLY A 67 37.37 8.21 0.70
CA GLY A 67 36.38 8.69 1.67
C GLY A 67 34.97 8.85 1.08
N TRP A 68 34.87 9.28 -0.18
CA TRP A 68 33.62 9.29 -0.93
C TRP A 68 33.09 7.87 -1.17
N ASP A 69 33.92 6.96 -1.69
CA ASP A 69 33.58 5.55 -1.94
C ASP A 69 32.99 4.90 -0.67
N ALA A 70 33.64 5.10 0.49
CA ALA A 70 33.16 4.56 1.77
C ALA A 70 31.79 5.13 2.17
N ARG A 71 31.59 6.45 2.09
CA ARG A 71 30.30 7.10 2.39
C ARG A 71 29.21 6.64 1.42
N ARG A 72 29.53 6.53 0.13
CA ARG A 72 28.59 6.11 -0.90
C ARG A 72 28.13 4.67 -0.68
N VAL A 73 29.05 3.75 -0.38
CA VAL A 73 28.72 2.36 -0.05
C VAL A 73 27.78 2.28 1.14
N GLN A 74 28.01 3.08 2.18
CA GLN A 74 27.12 3.13 3.35
C GLN A 74 25.71 3.57 2.96
N VAL A 75 25.57 4.70 2.26
CA VAL A 75 24.25 5.24 1.88
C VAL A 75 23.52 4.33 0.89
N VAL A 76 24.22 3.67 -0.03
CA VAL A 76 23.65 2.64 -0.92
C VAL A 76 23.19 1.43 -0.11
N GLY A 77 23.94 1.03 0.91
CA GLY A 77 23.52 0.01 1.87
C GLY A 77 22.19 0.37 2.55
N ASP A 78 22.09 1.59 3.06
CA ASP A 78 20.86 2.11 3.67
C ASP A 78 19.68 2.10 2.68
N LEU A 79 19.93 2.51 1.42
CA LEU A 79 18.91 2.50 0.37
C LEU A 79 18.37 1.08 0.12
N ASN A 80 19.26 0.08 0.05
CA ASN A 80 18.85 -1.30 -0.17
C ASN A 80 18.00 -1.83 0.99
N LEU A 81 18.36 -1.50 2.24
CA LEU A 81 17.57 -1.89 3.41
C LEU A 81 16.16 -1.27 3.36
N ILE A 82 16.07 0.02 3.03
CA ILE A 82 14.78 0.72 2.89
C ILE A 82 13.96 0.13 1.72
N ALA A 83 14.60 -0.23 0.61
CA ALA A 83 13.91 -0.85 -0.52
C ALA A 83 13.32 -2.22 -0.14
N HIS A 84 14.03 -3.02 0.65
CA HIS A 84 13.50 -4.28 1.18
C HIS A 84 12.34 -4.06 2.15
N GLU A 85 12.45 -3.04 3.02
CA GLU A 85 11.36 -2.64 3.91
C GLU A 85 10.11 -2.21 3.12
N GLU A 86 10.28 -1.38 2.09
CA GLU A 86 9.19 -0.92 1.22
C GLU A 86 8.48 -2.10 0.54
N LEU A 87 9.23 -3.07 0.01
CA LEU A 87 8.67 -4.27 -0.60
C LEU A 87 7.83 -5.07 0.42
N GLY A 88 8.35 -5.31 1.62
CA GLY A 88 7.60 -6.02 2.66
C GLY A 88 6.29 -5.33 3.04
N ILE A 89 6.28 -3.99 3.09
CA ILE A 89 5.06 -3.21 3.37
C ILE A 89 4.08 -3.28 2.20
N ARG A 90 4.56 -3.29 0.96
CA ARG A 90 3.69 -3.46 -0.23
C ARG A 90 3.02 -4.83 -0.25
N ASP A 91 3.75 -5.88 0.13
CA ASP A 91 3.21 -7.23 0.25
C ASP A 91 2.13 -7.28 1.35
N GLN A 92 2.42 -6.75 2.54
CA GLN A 92 1.43 -6.63 3.63
C GLN A 92 0.19 -5.83 3.22
N LEU A 93 0.38 -4.73 2.50
CA LEU A 93 -0.72 -3.91 2.01
C LEU A 93 -1.59 -4.69 1.00
N THR A 94 -0.97 -5.51 0.16
CA THR A 94 -1.67 -6.37 -0.79
C THR A 94 -2.54 -7.39 -0.05
N GLU A 95 -1.98 -8.08 0.93
CA GLU A 95 -2.72 -9.03 1.77
C GLU A 95 -3.89 -8.37 2.52
N ALA A 96 -3.66 -7.19 3.11
CA ALA A 96 -4.71 -6.43 3.80
C ALA A 96 -5.85 -6.00 2.86
N PHE A 97 -5.52 -5.60 1.62
CA PHE A 97 -6.52 -5.30 0.60
C PHE A 97 -7.34 -6.52 0.20
N GLU A 98 -6.69 -7.68 0.00
CA GLU A 98 -7.37 -8.92 -0.31
C GLU A 98 -8.35 -9.31 0.79
N GLU A 99 -7.96 -9.19 2.05
CA GLU A 99 -8.81 -9.49 3.20
C GLU A 99 -10.01 -8.54 3.29
N LEU A 100 -9.79 -7.23 3.08
CA LEU A 100 -10.87 -6.26 2.99
C LEU A 100 -11.89 -6.66 1.91
N LYS A 101 -11.42 -7.07 0.73
CA LYS A 101 -12.28 -7.49 -0.38
C LYS A 101 -13.08 -8.74 -0.06
N LYS A 102 -12.53 -9.70 0.67
CA LYS A 102 -13.29 -10.86 1.15
C LYS A 102 -14.46 -10.41 2.02
N PHE A 103 -14.24 -9.50 2.97
CA PHE A 103 -15.32 -8.99 3.82
C PHE A 103 -16.38 -8.19 3.06
N GLU A 104 -15.96 -7.34 2.13
CA GLU A 104 -16.87 -6.61 1.24
C GLU A 104 -17.74 -7.57 0.42
N HIS A 105 -17.14 -8.62 -0.14
CA HIS A 105 -17.85 -9.64 -0.91
C HIS A 105 -18.88 -10.39 -0.06
N VAL A 106 -18.49 -10.86 1.14
CA VAL A 106 -19.39 -11.54 2.07
C VAL A 106 -20.57 -10.63 2.46
N SER A 107 -20.31 -9.34 2.67
CA SER A 107 -21.34 -8.34 2.97
C SER A 107 -22.37 -8.22 1.83
N GLU A 108 -21.89 -8.13 0.59
CA GLU A 108 -22.76 -7.99 -0.59
C GLU A 108 -23.56 -9.26 -0.85
N VAL A 109 -22.95 -10.44 -0.79
CA VAL A 109 -23.65 -11.73 -0.94
C VAL A 109 -24.74 -11.88 0.12
N THR A 110 -24.44 -11.50 1.38
CA THR A 110 -25.42 -11.55 2.47
C THR A 110 -26.61 -10.62 2.21
N LYS A 111 -26.37 -9.43 1.65
CA LYS A 111 -27.40 -8.47 1.28
C LYS A 111 -28.28 -8.98 0.14
N LEU A 112 -27.68 -9.50 -0.93
CA LEU A 112 -28.40 -10.06 -2.08
C LEU A 112 -29.26 -11.27 -1.68
N ASN A 113 -28.72 -12.17 -0.85
CA ASN A 113 -29.48 -13.32 -0.36
C ASN A 113 -30.69 -12.90 0.48
N ARG A 114 -30.56 -11.87 1.30
CA ARG A 114 -31.69 -11.33 2.07
C ARG A 114 -32.77 -10.76 1.16
N GLN A 115 -32.40 -9.98 0.15
CA GLN A 115 -33.34 -9.43 -0.83
C GLN A 115 -34.07 -10.55 -1.60
N ARG A 116 -33.35 -11.60 -2.02
CA ARG A 116 -33.97 -12.77 -2.66
C ARG A 116 -34.97 -13.47 -1.75
N GLN A 117 -34.66 -13.62 -0.47
CA GLN A 117 -35.58 -14.22 0.51
C GLN A 117 -36.81 -13.35 0.75
N GLU A 118 -36.67 -12.02 0.81
CA GLU A 118 -37.78 -11.08 0.96
C GLU A 118 -38.71 -11.16 -0.27
N LEU A 119 -38.16 -11.10 -1.48
CA LEU A 119 -38.93 -11.28 -2.73
C LEU A 119 -39.63 -12.63 -2.83
N ALA A 120 -38.95 -13.72 -2.42
CA ALA A 120 -39.56 -15.05 -2.42
C ALA A 120 -40.77 -15.14 -1.46
N ARG A 121 -40.69 -14.47 -0.30
CA ARG A 121 -41.81 -14.40 0.65
C ARG A 121 -42.96 -13.55 0.12
N GLU A 122 -42.66 -12.42 -0.51
CA GLU A 122 -43.66 -11.54 -1.12
C GLU A 122 -44.40 -12.25 -2.26
N ASN A 123 -43.67 -12.94 -3.15
CA ASN A 123 -44.27 -13.72 -4.22
C ASN A 123 -45.19 -14.83 -3.68
N ALA A 124 -44.73 -15.60 -2.68
CA ALA A 124 -45.56 -16.64 -2.07
C ALA A 124 -46.84 -16.07 -1.44
N ALA A 125 -46.77 -14.90 -0.81
CA ALA A 125 -47.94 -14.22 -0.25
C ALA A 125 -48.92 -13.74 -1.35
N MET A 126 -48.41 -13.24 -2.47
CA MET A 126 -49.23 -12.86 -3.63
C MET A 126 -49.91 -14.08 -4.27
N ASP A 127 -49.19 -15.20 -4.41
CA ASP A 127 -49.73 -16.45 -4.94
C ASP A 127 -50.86 -16.98 -4.04
N GLU A 128 -50.68 -16.97 -2.72
CA GLU A 128 -51.74 -17.34 -1.77
C GLU A 128 -52.97 -16.43 -1.87
N ALA A 129 -52.77 -15.11 -1.97
CA ALA A 129 -53.87 -14.16 -2.10
C ALA A 129 -54.65 -14.37 -3.41
N ALA A 130 -53.95 -14.62 -4.52
CA ALA A 130 -54.55 -14.92 -5.82
C ALA A 130 -55.39 -16.21 -5.75
N LEU A 131 -54.87 -17.26 -5.12
CA LEU A 131 -55.62 -18.50 -4.90
C LEU A 131 -56.89 -18.23 -4.06
N ARG A 132 -56.79 -17.50 -2.95
CA ARG A 132 -57.96 -17.16 -2.11
C ARG A 132 -59.03 -16.37 -2.88
N MET A 133 -58.63 -15.40 -3.72
CA MET A 133 -59.56 -14.66 -4.57
C MET A 133 -60.21 -15.54 -5.64
N SER A 134 -59.44 -16.46 -6.24
CA SER A 134 -59.97 -17.43 -7.21
C SER A 134 -61.03 -18.33 -6.59
N TYR A 135 -60.77 -18.88 -5.39
CA TYR A 135 -61.73 -19.73 -4.68
C TYR A 135 -62.98 -18.99 -4.21
N SER A 136 -62.89 -17.68 -3.96
CA SER A 136 -64.02 -16.85 -3.56
C SER A 136 -64.95 -16.45 -4.72
N ARG A 137 -64.54 -16.62 -5.97
CA ARG A 137 -65.32 -16.25 -7.17
C ARG A 137 -66.01 -17.42 -7.86
N ALA A 138 -65.81 -18.65 -7.37
CA ALA A 138 -66.51 -19.86 -7.78
C ALA A 138 -67.66 -20.16 -6.81
#